data_AF-A0A2P6P3G6-F1
#
_entry.id   AF-A0A2P6P3G6-F1
#
_cell.length_a   1.000
_cell.length_b   1.000
_cell.length_c   1.000
_cell.angle_alpha   90.00
_cell.angle_beta   90.00
_cell.angle_gamma   90.00
#
_symmetry.space_group_name_H-M   'P 1'
#
loop_
_entity.id
_entity.type
_entity.pdbx_description
1 polymer ?
#
loop_
_entity_poly.entity_id
_entity_poly.type
_entity_poly.pdbx_seq_one_letter_code
_entity_poly.pdbx_strand_id
1 'polypeptide(L)'
;MWAFSTRNLYFDADECLRHFPTLSRELRDQKSRRYVDWVDHVVEQHRGSSIEQFRVCFCLNSRFASSLDKWIEFALEKRAQVLVLELLPPSDECFRKESYAFPQKLLDLNYSNGRIGFESLKVLELTNVDVTDEVVQQFLSKCPVLERLSIYYARNLVNFKAAGQSIALKHLVIKHCFALKSIEVCDVAGLISFTFAGYGDEVSLLFFNVPLLVGIHACIYIHKFPLIRGSFGQLSLSSCLPQLETLGLSISSHLYFDFERLNDMFPIPTLLPNLKHLQLAVLETDAYGLQKLSSFLKASPHLQILVLQCIFSSTEPPFEEQLGQAGECKHHNLKVVQVVGYRARKTIAPYVNYLIENVLSLEKIVIDPRRREFHNTGMDKRIEEVEEERKARDHAMHQLKKQVPSTIECVCNYVDVE
;
A
#
# COMPACT_ATOMS: atom_id res chain seq x y z
N MET A 1 28.04 2.63 -24.01
CA MET A 1 27.33 2.10 -25.19
C MET A 1 25.99 1.52 -24.74
N TRP A 2 24.93 2.33 -24.65
CA TRP A 2 23.55 1.83 -24.52
C TRP A 2 22.93 1.98 -25.92
N ALA A 3 23.22 1.00 -26.77
CA ALA A 3 22.84 1.02 -28.17
C ALA A 3 21.40 0.48 -28.32
N PHE A 4 20.51 1.36 -28.76
CA PHE A 4 19.40 1.14 -29.68
C PHE A 4 18.42 -0.02 -29.38
N SER A 5 17.17 0.34 -29.04
CA SER A 5 15.96 -0.50 -29.07
C SER A 5 15.63 -1.36 -27.84
N THR A 6 16.06 -0.98 -26.63
CA THR A 6 15.48 -1.59 -25.43
C THR A 6 14.02 -1.15 -25.29
N ARG A 7 13.11 -2.13 -25.12
CA ARG A 7 11.68 -1.89 -24.88
C ARG A 7 11.39 -1.44 -23.44
N ASN A 8 12.28 -1.75 -22.51
CA ASN A 8 12.16 -1.37 -21.11
C ASN A 8 13.20 -0.32 -20.75
N LEU A 9 12.75 0.84 -20.29
CA LEU A 9 13.60 1.94 -19.86
C LEU A 9 13.40 2.13 -18.35
N TYR A 10 14.37 1.65 -17.58
CA TYR A 10 14.41 1.80 -16.13
C TYR A 10 15.47 2.84 -15.78
N PHE A 11 15.03 3.94 -15.18
CA PHE A 11 15.88 5.01 -14.71
C PHE A 11 16.00 5.00 -13.18
N ASP A 12 15.97 3.82 -12.57
CA ASP A 12 16.15 3.67 -11.12
C ASP A 12 17.62 3.97 -10.77
N ALA A 13 17.83 4.84 -9.79
CA ALA A 13 19.18 5.21 -9.34
C ALA A 13 19.39 4.84 -7.86
N ASP A 14 19.14 3.57 -7.54
CA ASP A 14 19.16 3.01 -6.19
C ASP A 14 20.43 3.39 -5.39
N GLU A 15 21.62 3.25 -5.98
CA GLU A 15 22.88 3.63 -5.32
C GLU A 15 22.94 5.12 -4.93
N CYS A 16 22.37 5.99 -5.77
CA CYS A 16 22.29 7.42 -5.47
C CYS A 16 21.21 7.73 -4.44
N LEU A 17 20.09 7.01 -4.45
CA LEU A 17 18.98 7.17 -3.51
C LEU A 17 19.39 6.82 -2.07
N ARG A 18 20.23 5.80 -1.86
CA ARG A 18 20.71 5.36 -0.52
C ARG A 18 21.32 6.48 0.32
N HIS A 19 22.10 7.35 -0.31
CA HIS A 19 22.82 8.43 0.38
C HIS A 19 22.12 9.78 0.22
N PHE A 20 21.13 9.89 -0.67
CA PHE A 20 20.52 11.16 -1.05
C PHE A 20 20.02 12.01 0.13
N PRO A 21 19.33 11.43 1.14
CA PRO A 21 18.82 12.21 2.28
C PRO A 21 19.91 12.82 3.17
N THR A 22 21.13 12.25 3.18
CA THR A 22 22.23 12.71 4.04
C THR A 22 23.15 13.72 3.34
N LEU A 23 22.96 13.96 2.04
CA LEU A 23 23.76 14.92 1.28
C LEU A 23 23.35 16.37 1.59
N SER A 24 24.30 17.29 1.45
CA SER A 24 24.00 18.73 1.48
C SER A 24 23.03 19.11 0.35
N ARG A 25 22.26 20.19 0.54
CA ARG A 25 21.29 20.67 -0.45
C ARG A 25 21.93 20.90 -1.83
N GLU A 26 23.13 21.46 -1.87
CA GLU A 26 23.89 21.73 -3.11
C GLU A 26 24.25 20.43 -3.85
N LEU A 27 24.67 19.40 -3.12
CA LEU A 27 25.04 18.12 -3.71
C LEU A 27 23.80 17.33 -4.18
N ARG A 28 22.68 17.42 -3.45
CA ARG A 28 21.37 16.90 -3.91
C ARG A 28 20.97 17.55 -5.23
N ASP A 29 21.05 18.87 -5.30
CA ASP A 29 20.76 19.65 -6.51
C ASP A 29 21.64 19.23 -7.70
N GLN A 30 22.95 19.08 -7.49
CA GLN A 30 23.88 18.65 -8.53
C GLN A 30 23.56 17.23 -9.02
N LYS A 31 23.26 16.31 -8.11
CA LYS A 31 22.89 14.92 -8.43
C LYS A 31 21.58 14.86 -9.21
N SER A 32 20.55 15.61 -8.82
CA SER A 32 19.28 15.67 -9.55
C SER A 32 19.44 16.23 -10.96
N ARG A 33 20.25 17.28 -11.15
CA ARG A 33 20.53 17.81 -12.50
C ARG A 33 21.24 16.78 -13.38
N ARG A 34 22.30 16.16 -12.85
CA ARG A 34 23.04 15.12 -13.60
C ARG A 34 22.15 13.93 -13.96
N TYR A 35 21.24 13.54 -13.07
CA TYR A 35 20.25 12.50 -13.34
C TYR A 35 19.32 12.93 -14.48
N VAL A 36 18.75 14.14 -14.41
CA VAL A 36 17.87 14.68 -15.45
C VAL A 36 18.57 14.75 -16.79
N ASP A 37 19.79 15.31 -16.85
CA ASP A 37 20.59 15.40 -18.08
C ASP A 37 20.85 14.02 -18.70
N TRP A 38 21.06 13.00 -17.86
CA TRP A 38 21.24 11.62 -18.31
C TRP A 38 19.95 11.03 -18.90
N VAL A 39 18.81 11.19 -18.22
CA VAL A 39 17.52 10.69 -18.73
C VAL A 39 17.15 11.42 -20.03
N ASP A 40 17.30 12.75 -20.08
CA ASP A 40 17.09 13.56 -21.28
C ASP A 40 17.92 13.04 -22.45
N HIS A 41 19.22 12.79 -22.23
CA HIS A 41 20.11 12.24 -23.27
C HIS A 41 19.66 10.87 -23.79
N VAL A 42 19.20 9.98 -22.90
CA VAL A 42 18.72 8.64 -23.30
C VAL A 42 17.41 8.74 -24.08
N VAL A 43 16.48 9.57 -23.62
CA VAL A 43 15.18 9.81 -24.27
C VAL A 43 15.37 10.38 -25.69
N GLU A 44 16.23 11.39 -25.86
CA GLU A 44 16.52 12.03 -27.15
C GLU A 44 17.19 11.08 -28.17
N GLN A 45 18.00 10.14 -27.69
CA GLN A 45 18.70 9.18 -28.53
C GLN A 45 17.87 7.94 -28.88
N HIS A 46 16.75 7.71 -28.19
CA HIS A 46 15.95 6.50 -28.40
C HIS A 46 15.28 6.48 -29.77
N ARG A 47 15.70 5.53 -30.63
CA ARG A 47 15.18 5.34 -31.99
C ARG A 47 14.11 4.26 -32.13
N GLY A 48 13.81 3.50 -31.08
CA GLY A 48 12.80 2.43 -31.15
C GLY A 48 11.41 3.00 -31.40
N SER A 49 10.56 2.26 -32.10
CA SER A 49 9.19 2.70 -32.44
C SER A 49 8.21 2.60 -31.28
N SER A 50 8.50 1.73 -30.30
CA SER A 50 7.68 1.57 -29.10
C SER A 50 8.52 1.18 -27.89
N ILE A 51 7.96 1.45 -26.71
CA ILE A 51 8.48 0.96 -25.43
C ILE A 51 7.36 0.17 -24.73
N GLU A 52 7.76 -0.82 -23.96
CA GLU A 52 6.86 -1.60 -23.11
C GLU A 52 6.76 -0.95 -21.73
N GLN A 53 7.89 -0.57 -21.13
CA GLN A 53 7.93 0.01 -19.79
C GLN A 53 8.81 1.27 -19.74
N PHE A 54 8.32 2.30 -19.06
CA PHE A 54 9.04 3.53 -18.73
C PHE A 54 8.91 3.78 -17.23
N ARG A 55 10.04 3.72 -16.52
CA ARG A 55 10.07 3.87 -15.06
C ARG A 55 11.13 4.90 -14.68
N VAL A 56 10.71 5.88 -13.89
CA VAL A 56 11.56 6.90 -13.28
C VAL A 56 11.39 6.78 -11.77
N CYS A 57 12.48 6.48 -11.06
CA CYS A 57 12.53 6.53 -9.60
C CYS A 57 13.70 7.42 -9.17
N PHE A 58 13.39 8.66 -8.74
CA PHE A 58 14.40 9.58 -8.26
C PHE A 58 13.86 10.72 -7.39
N CYS A 59 14.75 11.33 -6.61
CA CYS A 59 14.47 12.54 -5.84
C CYS A 59 14.36 13.78 -6.74
N LEU A 60 13.18 13.98 -7.34
CA LEU A 60 12.84 15.14 -8.17
C LEU A 60 11.64 15.89 -7.58
N ASN A 61 11.53 17.18 -7.92
CA ASN A 61 10.44 18.06 -7.52
C ASN A 61 9.98 18.93 -8.71
N SER A 62 9.03 19.84 -8.48
CA SER A 62 8.42 20.72 -9.48
C SER A 62 9.41 21.52 -10.35
N ARG A 63 10.64 21.77 -9.89
CA ARG A 63 11.65 22.51 -10.67
C ARG A 63 12.03 21.81 -11.98
N PHE A 64 11.85 20.50 -12.06
CA PHE A 64 12.16 19.68 -13.23
C PHE A 64 10.91 19.37 -14.06
N ALA A 65 9.81 20.11 -13.84
CA ALA A 65 8.54 19.88 -14.53
C ALA A 65 8.67 19.84 -16.06
N SER A 66 9.51 20.69 -16.64
CA SER A 66 9.73 20.70 -18.09
C SER A 66 10.37 19.42 -18.63
N SER A 67 11.32 18.83 -17.91
CA SER A 67 11.91 17.54 -18.30
C SER A 67 10.94 16.39 -18.02
N LEU A 68 10.26 16.39 -16.86
CA LEU A 68 9.25 15.39 -16.53
C LEU A 68 8.11 15.34 -17.55
N ASP A 69 7.60 16.50 -17.97
CA ASP A 69 6.58 16.61 -19.03
C ASP A 69 7.05 15.93 -20.32
N LYS A 70 8.29 16.20 -20.75
CA LYS A 70 8.89 15.60 -21.95
C LYS A 70 9.04 14.09 -21.82
N TRP A 71 9.39 13.60 -20.63
CA TRP A 71 9.54 12.16 -20.39
C TRP A 71 8.20 11.44 -20.48
N ILE A 72 7.15 12.03 -19.91
CA ILE A 72 5.79 11.48 -20.00
C ILE A 72 5.31 11.53 -21.44
N GLU A 73 5.48 12.65 -22.13
CA GLU A 73 5.13 12.80 -23.55
C GLU A 73 5.84 11.74 -24.40
N PHE A 74 7.16 11.60 -24.25
CA PHE A 74 7.94 10.56 -24.92
C PHE A 74 7.40 9.15 -24.64
N ALA A 75 7.13 8.81 -23.37
CA ALA A 75 6.64 7.49 -23.02
C ALA A 75 5.31 7.17 -23.70
N LEU A 76 4.41 8.16 -23.74
CA LEU A 76 3.11 8.02 -24.38
C LEU A 76 3.22 8.00 -25.91
N GLU A 77 4.07 8.81 -26.54
CA GLU A 77 4.35 8.76 -27.98
C GLU A 77 4.89 7.38 -28.40
N LYS A 78 5.72 6.77 -27.54
CA LYS A 78 6.23 5.41 -27.73
C LYS A 78 5.24 4.32 -27.30
N ARG A 79 3.99 4.65 -26.99
CA ARG A 79 2.91 3.71 -26.66
C ARG A 79 3.28 2.77 -25.50
N ALA A 80 3.89 3.34 -24.46
CA ALA A 80 4.23 2.59 -23.25
C ALA A 80 3.03 1.83 -22.69
N GLN A 81 3.25 0.58 -22.27
CA GLN A 81 2.24 -0.20 -21.55
C GLN A 81 2.32 0.03 -20.04
N VAL A 82 3.51 0.35 -19.54
CA VAL A 82 3.75 0.63 -18.12
C VAL A 82 4.43 1.99 -18.00
N LEU A 83 3.80 2.90 -17.26
CA LEU A 83 4.37 4.18 -16.87
C LEU A 83 4.44 4.25 -15.35
N VAL A 84 5.65 4.34 -14.81
CA VAL A 84 5.88 4.51 -13.37
C VAL A 84 6.69 5.77 -13.11
N LEU A 85 6.14 6.67 -12.33
CA LEU A 85 6.81 7.89 -11.86
C LEU A 85 6.84 7.87 -10.34
N GLU A 86 8.00 7.53 -9.80
CA GLU A 86 8.29 7.51 -8.37
C GLU A 86 9.17 8.69 -8.00
N LEU A 87 8.53 9.82 -7.67
CA LEU A 87 9.24 11.02 -7.26
C LEU A 87 9.41 11.00 -5.74
N LEU A 88 10.66 11.07 -5.27
CA LEU A 88 11.00 10.93 -3.86
C LEU A 88 11.49 12.28 -3.28
N PRO A 89 10.60 13.24 -2.97
CA PRO A 89 11.03 14.52 -2.44
C PRO A 89 11.82 14.32 -1.13
N PRO A 90 12.89 15.09 -0.90
CA PRO A 90 13.62 15.03 0.37
C PRO A 90 12.71 15.31 1.56
N SER A 91 13.03 14.75 2.74
CA SER A 91 12.22 14.87 3.95
C SER A 91 11.95 16.31 4.40
N ASP A 92 12.85 17.24 4.08
CA ASP A 92 12.72 18.69 4.33
C ASP A 92 11.82 19.42 3.31
N GLU A 93 11.45 18.77 2.21
CA GLU A 93 10.60 19.29 1.14
C GLU A 93 9.23 18.58 1.03
N CYS A 94 9.03 17.44 1.72
CA CYS A 94 7.77 16.68 1.71
C CYS A 94 6.52 17.53 2.04
N PHE A 95 6.68 18.59 2.84
CA PHE A 95 5.60 19.50 3.24
C PHE A 95 5.55 20.82 2.45
N ARG A 96 6.45 21.04 1.47
CA ARG A 96 6.43 22.27 0.66
C ARG A 96 5.35 22.18 -0.42
N LYS A 97 4.67 23.30 -0.70
CA LYS A 97 3.50 23.44 -1.60
C LYS A 97 3.67 22.96 -3.05
N GLU A 98 4.88 22.67 -3.52
CA GLU A 98 5.17 22.53 -4.95
C GLU A 98 5.46 21.07 -5.34
N SER A 99 4.44 20.22 -5.30
CA SER A 99 4.51 18.92 -6.00
C SER A 99 4.53 19.14 -7.50
N TYR A 100 5.21 18.26 -8.24
CA TYR A 100 5.03 18.20 -9.69
C TYR A 100 3.60 17.78 -10.00
N ALA A 101 2.88 18.56 -10.80
CA ALA A 101 1.53 18.24 -11.26
C ALA A 101 1.58 17.55 -12.62
N PHE A 102 0.75 16.53 -12.80
CA PHE A 102 0.65 15.83 -14.08
C PHE A 102 0.20 16.81 -15.18
N PRO A 103 0.86 16.80 -16.36
CA PRO A 103 0.64 17.80 -17.39
C PRO A 103 -0.69 17.57 -18.10
N GLN A 104 -1.73 18.28 -17.66
CA GLN A 104 -3.09 18.17 -18.20
C GLN A 104 -3.15 18.37 -19.72
N LYS A 105 -2.29 19.23 -20.28
CA LYS A 105 -2.14 19.45 -21.73
C LYS A 105 -1.90 18.16 -22.53
N LEU A 106 -1.23 17.15 -21.97
CA LEU A 106 -1.01 15.88 -22.65
C LEU A 106 -2.31 15.10 -22.82
N LEU A 107 -3.30 15.37 -21.97
CA LEU A 107 -4.63 14.77 -22.06
C LEU A 107 -5.48 15.52 -23.10
N ASP A 108 -5.14 16.72 -23.55
CA ASP A 108 -5.92 17.42 -24.55
C ASP A 108 -5.75 16.81 -25.96
N LEU A 109 -6.86 16.38 -26.55
CA LEU A 109 -6.88 15.74 -27.88
C LEU A 109 -6.36 16.68 -28.99
N ASN A 110 -6.58 17.99 -28.82
CA ASN A 110 -6.10 19.01 -29.75
C ASN A 110 -4.58 19.24 -29.66
N TYR A 111 -3.98 18.97 -28.50
CA TYR A 111 -2.53 19.09 -28.30
C TYR A 111 -1.80 17.89 -28.88
N SER A 112 -2.40 16.70 -28.74
CA SER A 112 -1.76 15.43 -29.07
C SER A 112 -1.79 15.05 -30.54
N ASN A 113 -2.64 15.66 -31.39
CA ASN A 113 -2.81 15.29 -32.82
C ASN A 113 -2.94 13.76 -33.05
N GLY A 114 -3.47 13.02 -32.07
CA GLY A 114 -3.57 11.54 -32.12
C GLY A 114 -2.24 10.78 -31.99
N ARG A 115 -1.14 11.44 -31.61
CA ARG A 115 0.20 10.83 -31.45
C ARG A 115 0.44 10.23 -30.07
N ILE A 116 -0.34 10.63 -29.07
CA ILE A 116 -0.17 10.20 -27.68
C ILE A 116 -0.92 8.88 -27.44
N GLY A 117 -0.16 7.82 -27.13
CA GLY A 117 -0.62 6.43 -27.07
C GLY A 117 -1.23 5.98 -25.75
N PHE A 118 -2.12 6.76 -25.14
CA PHE A 118 -2.84 6.34 -23.91
C PHE A 118 -3.61 5.02 -24.08
N GLU A 119 -4.01 4.70 -25.31
CA GLU A 119 -4.68 3.45 -25.67
C GLU A 119 -3.88 2.17 -25.41
N SER A 120 -2.56 2.28 -25.20
CA SER A 120 -1.67 1.15 -24.92
C SER A 120 -1.37 0.97 -23.42
N LEU A 121 -1.73 1.95 -22.58
CA LEU A 121 -1.31 2.01 -21.19
C LEU A 121 -2.12 1.03 -20.33
N LYS A 122 -1.42 0.04 -19.76
CA LYS A 122 -1.97 -1.00 -18.88
C LYS A 122 -1.70 -0.75 -17.40
N VAL A 123 -0.58 -0.11 -17.08
CA VAL A 123 -0.17 0.17 -15.70
C VAL A 123 0.26 1.63 -15.60
N LEU A 124 -0.38 2.35 -14.68
CA LEU A 124 -0.02 3.72 -14.32
C LEU A 124 0.25 3.79 -12.81
N GLU A 125 1.47 4.14 -12.46
CA GLU A 125 1.90 4.31 -11.07
C GLU A 125 2.51 5.70 -10.88
N LEU A 126 1.92 6.46 -9.95
CA LEU A 126 2.23 7.86 -9.70
C LEU A 126 2.49 8.05 -8.20
N THR A 127 3.72 8.35 -7.83
CA THR A 127 4.12 8.62 -6.44
C THR A 127 4.70 10.03 -6.33
N ASN A 128 4.09 10.86 -5.47
CA ASN A 128 4.34 12.31 -5.36
C ASN A 128 4.17 13.07 -6.69
N VAL A 129 3.34 12.55 -7.60
CA VAL A 129 2.85 13.27 -8.77
C VAL A 129 1.43 13.72 -8.47
N ASP A 130 1.21 15.02 -8.49
CA ASP A 130 -0.07 15.61 -8.16
C ASP A 130 -1.05 15.48 -9.33
N VAL A 131 -2.25 14.97 -9.02
CA VAL A 131 -3.33 14.75 -9.97
C VAL A 131 -4.63 15.24 -9.35
N THR A 132 -5.50 15.84 -10.16
CA THR A 132 -6.85 16.24 -9.75
C THR A 132 -7.86 15.16 -10.13
N ASP A 133 -9.07 15.28 -9.60
CA ASP A 133 -10.21 14.41 -9.92
C ASP A 133 -10.43 14.33 -11.44
N GLU A 134 -10.34 15.46 -12.15
CA GLU A 134 -10.52 15.55 -13.60
C GLU A 134 -9.46 14.75 -14.35
N VAL A 135 -8.19 14.85 -13.92
CA VAL A 135 -7.07 14.12 -14.52
C VAL A 135 -7.27 12.62 -14.39
N VAL A 136 -7.72 12.16 -13.23
CA VAL A 136 -8.03 10.75 -13.01
C VAL A 136 -9.19 10.28 -13.91
N GLN A 137 -10.25 11.09 -14.08
CA GLN A 137 -11.32 10.77 -15.03
C GLN A 137 -10.82 10.65 -16.47
N GLN A 138 -9.86 11.49 -16.87
CA GLN A 138 -9.23 11.38 -18.18
C GLN A 138 -8.42 10.10 -18.34
N PHE A 139 -7.71 9.63 -17.31
CA PHE A 139 -7.02 8.33 -17.36
C PHE A 139 -8.00 7.19 -17.57
N LEU A 140 -9.09 7.14 -16.79
CA LEU A 140 -10.08 6.07 -16.88
C LEU A 140 -10.84 6.06 -18.22
N SER A 141 -11.03 7.21 -18.86
CA SER A 141 -11.74 7.32 -20.14
C SER A 141 -10.82 7.13 -21.36
N LYS A 142 -9.57 7.56 -21.30
CA LYS A 142 -8.62 7.53 -22.44
C LYS A 142 -7.69 6.34 -22.45
N CYS A 143 -7.62 5.58 -21.36
CA CYS A 143 -6.80 4.37 -21.26
C CYS A 143 -7.71 3.12 -21.20
N PRO A 144 -8.31 2.67 -22.32
CA PRO A 144 -9.26 1.57 -22.35
C PRO A 144 -8.69 0.22 -21.89
N VAL A 145 -7.36 0.07 -21.85
CA VAL A 145 -6.67 -1.15 -21.41
C VAL A 145 -5.98 -1.01 -20.06
N LEU A 146 -6.27 0.05 -19.29
CA LEU A 146 -5.65 0.32 -18.00
C LEU A 146 -6.12 -0.69 -16.95
N GLU A 147 -5.26 -1.66 -16.65
CA GLU A 147 -5.52 -2.73 -15.69
C GLU A 147 -5.11 -2.38 -14.26
N ARG A 148 -4.10 -1.52 -14.08
CA ARG A 148 -3.61 -1.10 -12.76
C ARG A 148 -3.42 0.41 -12.69
N LEU A 149 -4.05 1.02 -11.70
CA LEU A 149 -3.87 2.42 -11.34
C LEU A 149 -3.39 2.51 -9.90
N SER A 150 -2.27 3.16 -9.68
CA SER A 150 -1.66 3.36 -8.36
C SER A 150 -1.29 4.82 -8.16
N ILE A 151 -1.89 5.45 -7.15
CA ILE A 151 -1.72 6.87 -6.84
C ILE A 151 -1.26 6.99 -5.40
N TYR A 152 -0.09 7.58 -5.19
CA TYR A 152 0.51 7.80 -3.89
C TYR A 152 0.83 9.28 -3.71
N TYR A 153 0.46 9.84 -2.55
CA TYR A 153 0.80 11.22 -2.16
C TYR A 153 0.30 12.30 -3.15
N ALA A 154 -0.82 12.06 -3.85
CA ALA A 154 -1.49 13.10 -4.62
C ALA A 154 -2.21 14.08 -3.68
N ARG A 155 -1.91 15.38 -3.80
CA ARG A 155 -2.34 16.38 -2.82
C ARG A 155 -3.66 17.03 -3.18
N ASN A 156 -3.97 17.09 -4.47
CA ASN A 156 -5.19 17.70 -5.00
C ASN A 156 -6.23 16.68 -5.46
N LEU A 157 -6.01 15.38 -5.21
CA LEU A 157 -7.02 14.35 -5.41
C LEU A 157 -8.01 14.39 -4.24
N VAL A 158 -9.23 14.84 -4.50
CA VAL A 158 -10.30 14.99 -3.50
C VAL A 158 -11.30 13.85 -3.64
N ASN A 159 -11.69 13.49 -4.86
CA ASN A 159 -12.65 12.41 -5.11
C ASN A 159 -12.12 11.49 -6.19
N PHE A 160 -12.14 10.19 -5.92
CA PHE A 160 -11.92 9.17 -6.92
C PHE A 160 -13.26 8.59 -7.35
N LYS A 161 -13.56 8.61 -8.66
CA LYS A 161 -14.75 7.98 -9.20
C LYS A 161 -14.41 7.09 -10.39
N ALA A 162 -14.78 5.83 -10.34
CA ALA A 162 -14.73 4.91 -11.47
C ALA A 162 -16.14 4.34 -11.68
N ALA A 163 -16.78 4.73 -12.78
CA ALA A 163 -18.13 4.30 -13.10
C ALA A 163 -18.21 3.79 -14.55
N GLY A 164 -18.65 2.54 -14.70
CA GLY A 164 -18.99 1.96 -16.01
C GLY A 164 -18.24 0.69 -16.38
N GLN A 165 -18.93 -0.16 -17.13
CA GLN A 165 -18.47 -1.51 -17.51
C GLN A 165 -17.29 -1.51 -18.50
N SER A 166 -17.04 -0.39 -19.19
CA SER A 166 -15.93 -0.26 -20.14
C SER A 166 -14.57 -0.03 -19.47
N ILE A 167 -14.54 0.17 -18.15
CA ILE A 167 -13.29 0.38 -17.40
C ILE A 167 -12.60 -0.99 -17.22
N ALA A 168 -11.41 -1.16 -17.81
CA ALA A 168 -10.62 -2.39 -17.73
C ALA A 168 -9.83 -2.58 -16.42
N LEU A 169 -10.08 -1.72 -15.42
CA LEU A 169 -9.33 -1.66 -14.17
C LEU A 169 -9.51 -2.93 -13.33
N LYS A 170 -8.39 -3.61 -13.06
CA LYS A 170 -8.31 -4.81 -12.20
C LYS A 170 -7.75 -4.51 -10.82
N HIS A 171 -6.83 -3.54 -10.72
CA HIS A 171 -6.13 -3.23 -9.48
C HIS A 171 -6.12 -1.72 -9.23
N LEU A 172 -6.69 -1.30 -8.10
CA LEU A 172 -6.68 0.09 -7.66
C LEU A 172 -5.90 0.24 -6.36
N VAL A 173 -4.93 1.15 -6.34
CA VAL A 173 -4.17 1.52 -5.14
C VAL A 173 -4.22 3.03 -4.95
N ILE A 174 -4.70 3.48 -3.79
CA ILE A 174 -4.70 4.90 -3.42
C ILE A 174 -4.10 5.01 -2.02
N LYS A 175 -2.94 5.68 -1.89
CA LYS A 175 -2.25 5.81 -0.60
C LYS A 175 -1.81 7.25 -0.31
N HIS A 176 -1.96 7.66 0.95
CA HIS A 176 -1.48 8.92 1.50
C HIS A 176 -1.91 10.17 0.70
N CYS A 177 -3.08 10.13 0.07
CA CYS A 177 -3.71 11.28 -0.58
C CYS A 177 -4.47 12.09 0.47
N PHE A 178 -3.82 13.11 1.05
CA PHE A 178 -4.30 13.78 2.27
C PHE A 178 -5.56 14.64 2.10
N ALA A 179 -5.90 15.04 0.87
CA ALA A 179 -7.13 15.81 0.58
C ALA A 179 -8.32 14.93 0.18
N LEU A 180 -8.12 13.61 0.09
CA LEU A 180 -9.13 12.67 -0.37
C LEU A 180 -10.31 12.62 0.61
N LYS A 181 -11.53 12.66 0.05
CA LYS A 181 -12.81 12.60 0.78
C LYS A 181 -13.69 11.44 0.33
N SER A 182 -13.56 10.98 -0.91
CA SER A 182 -14.36 9.84 -1.37
C SER A 182 -13.64 8.97 -2.41
N ILE A 183 -14.00 7.69 -2.40
CA ILE A 183 -13.68 6.71 -3.44
C ILE A 183 -14.99 6.00 -3.80
N GLU A 184 -15.45 6.21 -5.02
CA GLU A 184 -16.65 5.58 -5.59
C GLU A 184 -16.24 4.66 -6.75
N VAL A 185 -16.59 3.38 -6.64
CA VAL A 185 -16.42 2.41 -7.72
C VAL A 185 -17.76 1.73 -8.01
N CYS A 186 -18.34 2.02 -9.17
CA CYS A 186 -19.65 1.54 -9.58
C CYS A 186 -19.57 0.84 -10.95
N ASP A 187 -20.16 -0.34 -11.07
CA ASP A 187 -20.28 -1.09 -12.34
C ASP A 187 -18.93 -1.44 -13.00
N VAL A 188 -17.86 -1.56 -12.21
CA VAL A 188 -16.52 -1.97 -12.69
C VAL A 188 -16.37 -3.48 -12.53
N ALA A 189 -16.88 -4.23 -13.51
CA ALA A 189 -16.94 -5.69 -13.45
C ALA A 189 -15.57 -6.37 -13.32
N GLY A 190 -14.50 -5.73 -13.83
CA GLY A 190 -13.15 -6.28 -13.85
C GLY A 190 -12.32 -6.06 -12.59
N LEU A 191 -12.80 -5.32 -11.58
CA LEU A 191 -11.98 -4.98 -10.41
C LEU A 191 -11.75 -6.20 -9.52
N ILE A 192 -10.48 -6.60 -9.35
CA ILE A 192 -10.05 -7.78 -8.57
C ILE A 192 -9.59 -7.38 -7.17
N SER A 193 -8.83 -6.28 -7.07
CA SER A 193 -8.25 -5.86 -5.80
C SER A 193 -8.27 -4.35 -5.59
N PHE A 194 -8.51 -3.95 -4.34
CA PHE A 194 -8.44 -2.58 -3.89
C PHE A 194 -7.47 -2.44 -2.71
N THR A 195 -6.66 -1.39 -2.73
CA THR A 195 -5.78 -1.03 -1.61
C THR A 195 -5.91 0.45 -1.28
N PHE A 196 -6.18 0.74 -0.01
CA PHE A 196 -6.23 2.08 0.53
C PHE A 196 -5.26 2.23 1.70
N ALA A 197 -4.54 3.35 1.76
CA ALA A 197 -3.85 3.75 2.99
C ALA A 197 -3.94 5.27 3.20
N GLY A 198 -4.26 5.75 4.39
CA GLY A 198 -4.39 7.21 4.61
C GLY A 198 -5.18 7.59 5.84
N TYR A 199 -5.37 8.89 6.04
CA TYR A 199 -6.20 9.38 7.13
C TYR A 199 -7.67 9.10 6.82
N GLY A 200 -8.36 8.45 7.76
CA GLY A 200 -9.71 7.94 7.55
C GLY A 200 -10.83 8.82 8.08
N ASP A 201 -10.51 9.89 8.82
CA ASP A 201 -11.48 10.66 9.61
C ASP A 201 -12.66 11.24 8.80
N GLU A 202 -12.56 11.28 7.46
CA GLU A 202 -13.57 11.85 6.56
C GLU A 202 -13.68 11.14 5.18
N VAL A 203 -13.11 9.93 4.99
CA VAL A 203 -13.11 9.27 3.67
C VAL A 203 -14.29 8.30 3.51
N SER A 204 -15.15 8.57 2.54
CA SER A 204 -16.26 7.68 2.14
C SER A 204 -15.80 6.65 1.09
N LEU A 205 -16.06 5.36 1.31
CA LEU A 205 -15.79 4.30 0.33
C LEU A 205 -17.09 3.62 -0.12
N LEU A 206 -17.42 3.74 -1.40
CA LEU A 206 -18.60 3.14 -2.01
C LEU A 206 -18.21 2.17 -3.12
N PHE A 207 -18.62 0.91 -2.97
CA PHE A 207 -18.45 -0.12 -3.98
C PHE A 207 -19.82 -0.71 -4.36
N PHE A 208 -20.18 -0.58 -5.63
CA PHE A 208 -21.45 -1.07 -6.14
C PHE A 208 -21.24 -1.86 -7.44
N ASN A 209 -21.81 -3.07 -7.50
CA ASN A 209 -21.72 -3.94 -8.67
C ASN A 209 -20.28 -4.20 -9.15
N VAL A 210 -19.44 -4.73 -8.24
CA VAL A 210 -18.04 -5.13 -8.49
C VAL A 210 -17.83 -6.63 -8.19
N PRO A 211 -18.44 -7.54 -8.97
CA PRO A 211 -18.56 -8.96 -8.63
C PRO A 211 -17.24 -9.76 -8.58
N LEU A 212 -16.15 -9.23 -9.15
CA LEU A 212 -14.83 -9.89 -9.13
C LEU A 212 -13.91 -9.37 -8.01
N LEU A 213 -14.37 -8.44 -7.18
CA LEU A 213 -13.57 -7.89 -6.09
C LEU A 213 -13.40 -8.94 -4.98
N VAL A 214 -12.23 -9.55 -4.93
CA VAL A 214 -11.88 -10.63 -3.99
C VAL A 214 -10.85 -10.20 -2.95
N GLY A 215 -10.14 -9.08 -3.17
CA GLY A 215 -9.06 -8.61 -2.30
C GLY A 215 -9.22 -7.15 -1.88
N ILE A 216 -9.30 -6.88 -0.58
CA ILE A 216 -9.29 -5.51 -0.03
C ILE A 216 -8.19 -5.38 1.01
N HIS A 217 -7.37 -4.35 0.91
CA HIS A 217 -6.40 -3.97 1.94
C HIS A 217 -6.61 -2.51 2.34
N ALA A 218 -6.92 -2.23 3.61
CA ALA A 218 -7.15 -0.89 4.11
C ALA A 218 -6.22 -0.60 5.30
N CYS A 219 -5.41 0.45 5.22
CA CYS A 219 -4.57 0.96 6.30
C CYS A 219 -5.00 2.37 6.68
N ILE A 220 -5.70 2.50 7.80
CA ILE A 220 -6.43 3.70 8.18
C ILE A 220 -5.77 4.32 9.41
N TYR A 221 -5.47 5.62 9.32
CA TYR A 221 -4.96 6.43 10.42
C TYR A 221 -6.05 7.38 10.90
N ILE A 222 -6.33 7.41 12.20
CA ILE A 222 -7.39 8.22 12.81
C ILE A 222 -6.74 9.31 13.68
N HIS A 223 -7.08 10.58 13.45
CA HIS A 223 -6.48 11.73 14.13
C HIS A 223 -7.38 12.41 15.18
N LYS A 224 -8.70 12.51 14.94
CA LYS A 224 -9.58 13.36 15.76
C LYS A 224 -10.67 12.62 16.54
N PHE A 225 -10.81 12.99 17.81
CA PHE A 225 -12.04 12.84 18.59
C PHE A 225 -12.77 14.20 18.71
N PRO A 226 -14.12 14.24 18.75
CA PRO A 226 -15.03 13.15 18.41
C PRO A 226 -15.35 13.22 16.91
N LEU A 227 -15.10 12.14 16.17
CA LEU A 227 -15.84 11.92 14.93
C LEU A 227 -17.33 12.05 15.28
N ILE A 228 -18.03 12.97 14.62
CA ILE A 228 -19.50 13.01 14.67
C ILE A 228 -19.96 11.59 14.31
N ARG A 229 -20.92 11.02 15.05
CA ARG A 229 -21.55 9.74 14.68
C ARG A 229 -21.85 9.77 13.17
N GLY A 230 -21.20 8.90 12.40
CA GLY A 230 -21.33 8.83 10.94
C GLY A 230 -20.15 9.35 10.10
N SER A 231 -19.01 9.76 10.69
CA SER A 231 -17.91 10.39 9.94
C SER A 231 -16.87 9.42 9.33
N PHE A 232 -16.86 8.15 9.74
CA PHE A 232 -16.48 7.12 8.77
C PHE A 232 -17.72 6.92 7.91
N GLY A 233 -17.75 7.62 6.76
CA GLY A 233 -18.83 7.46 5.79
C GLY A 233 -18.92 5.99 5.44
N GLN A 234 -20.04 5.37 5.81
CA GLN A 234 -20.46 4.01 5.47
C GLN A 234 -19.48 3.32 4.53
N LEU A 235 -18.53 2.54 5.06
CA LEU A 235 -17.81 1.56 4.26
C LEU A 235 -18.88 0.57 3.79
N SER A 236 -19.57 0.90 2.71
CA SER A 236 -20.61 0.08 2.10
C SER A 236 -19.93 -1.00 1.27
N LEU A 237 -19.00 -1.71 1.92
CA LEU A 237 -18.38 -2.92 1.43
C LEU A 237 -19.33 -4.11 1.56
N SER A 238 -20.49 -3.93 2.21
CA SER A 238 -21.53 -4.95 2.42
C SER A 238 -21.91 -5.69 1.13
N SER A 239 -21.93 -4.98 -0.01
CA SER A 239 -22.17 -5.55 -1.34
C SER A 239 -21.09 -6.54 -1.79
N CYS A 240 -19.86 -6.39 -1.28
CA CYS A 240 -18.67 -7.15 -1.69
C CYS A 240 -18.22 -8.17 -0.64
N LEU A 241 -18.64 -8.02 0.62
CA LEU A 241 -18.19 -8.89 1.73
C LEU A 241 -18.35 -10.41 1.45
N PRO A 242 -19.46 -10.91 0.87
CA PRO A 242 -19.66 -12.35 0.71
C PRO A 242 -18.65 -13.02 -0.23
N GLN A 243 -18.08 -12.29 -1.19
CA GLN A 243 -17.16 -12.82 -2.21
C GLN A 243 -15.67 -12.60 -1.87
N LEU A 244 -15.36 -11.84 -0.82
CA LEU A 244 -13.98 -11.57 -0.45
C LEU A 244 -13.24 -12.84 -0.06
N GLU A 245 -12.08 -13.06 -0.68
CA GLU A 245 -11.15 -14.13 -0.34
C GLU A 245 -9.96 -13.62 0.49
N THR A 246 -9.59 -12.35 0.31
CA THR A 246 -8.48 -11.70 1.01
C THR A 246 -8.91 -10.36 1.62
N LEU A 247 -8.64 -10.19 2.90
CA LEU A 247 -8.90 -8.95 3.64
C LEU A 247 -7.68 -8.56 4.46
N GLY A 248 -7.14 -7.37 4.23
CA GLY A 248 -6.13 -6.77 5.08
C GLY A 248 -6.66 -5.52 5.75
N LEU A 249 -6.60 -5.46 7.08
CA LEU A 249 -7.07 -4.33 7.86
C LEU A 249 -6.01 -3.90 8.88
N SER A 250 -5.57 -2.67 8.73
CA SER A 250 -4.78 -1.95 9.70
C SER A 250 -5.55 -0.69 10.06
N ILE A 251 -5.95 -0.56 11.32
CA ILE A 251 -6.59 0.65 11.80
C ILE A 251 -5.82 1.12 13.02
N SER A 252 -5.20 2.28 12.91
CA SER A 252 -4.39 2.90 13.95
C SER A 252 -4.97 4.25 14.33
N SER A 253 -4.89 4.56 15.62
CA SER A 253 -5.35 5.82 16.20
C SER A 253 -4.30 6.28 17.19
N HIS A 254 -4.03 7.59 17.21
CA HIS A 254 -3.13 8.19 18.21
C HIS A 254 -3.75 8.28 19.61
N LEU A 255 -5.04 7.94 19.75
CA LEU A 255 -5.81 7.95 21.00
C LEU A 255 -6.57 6.62 21.13
N TYR A 256 -6.82 6.17 22.37
CA TYR A 256 -7.51 4.91 22.70
C TYR A 256 -8.57 4.51 21.66
N PHE A 257 -8.30 3.43 20.93
CA PHE A 257 -9.16 2.95 19.86
C PHE A 257 -10.38 2.24 20.44
N ASP A 258 -11.58 2.75 20.15
CA ASP A 258 -12.84 2.17 20.59
C ASP A 258 -13.27 1.02 19.66
N PHE A 259 -13.36 -0.19 20.21
CA PHE A 259 -13.77 -1.41 19.50
C PHE A 259 -15.18 -1.31 18.89
N GLU A 260 -16.10 -0.55 19.53
CA GLU A 260 -17.47 -0.38 19.02
C GLU A 260 -17.48 0.27 17.62
N ARG A 261 -16.51 1.15 17.34
CA ARG A 261 -16.42 1.86 16.06
C ARG A 261 -15.91 0.97 14.93
N LEU A 262 -15.17 -0.08 15.24
CA LEU A 262 -14.76 -1.06 14.24
C LEU A 262 -15.99 -1.85 13.75
N ASN A 263 -16.95 -2.13 14.63
CA ASN A 263 -18.24 -2.72 14.24
C ASN A 263 -19.07 -1.77 13.35
N ASP A 264 -18.97 -0.45 13.55
CA ASP A 264 -19.62 0.54 12.67
C ASP A 264 -18.95 0.60 11.28
N MET A 265 -17.62 0.46 11.22
CA MET A 265 -16.84 0.49 9.97
C MET A 265 -16.91 -0.83 9.20
N PHE A 266 -16.83 -1.94 9.92
CA PHE A 266 -16.97 -3.30 9.42
C PHE A 266 -17.99 -3.96 10.34
N PRO A 267 -19.24 -4.16 9.92
CA PRO A 267 -20.17 -4.98 10.67
C PRO A 267 -19.68 -6.43 10.61
N ILE A 268 -18.66 -6.76 11.41
CA ILE A 268 -18.12 -8.09 11.70
C ILE A 268 -19.24 -9.09 12.09
N PRO A 269 -20.44 -8.72 12.58
CA PRO A 269 -21.56 -9.66 12.62
C PRO A 269 -21.95 -10.31 11.27
N THR A 270 -21.47 -9.80 10.13
CA THR A 270 -21.70 -10.43 8.82
C THR A 270 -20.67 -11.52 8.57
N LEU A 271 -21.13 -12.75 8.34
CA LEU A 271 -20.29 -13.87 7.95
C LEU A 271 -19.43 -13.49 6.72
N LEU A 272 -18.15 -13.82 6.76
CA LEU A 272 -17.19 -13.70 5.66
C LEU A 272 -16.95 -15.12 5.09
N PRO A 273 -17.93 -15.70 4.38
CA PRO A 273 -17.93 -17.13 4.07
C PRO A 273 -16.76 -17.56 3.19
N ASN A 274 -16.27 -16.69 2.31
CA ASN A 274 -15.23 -17.05 1.35
C ASN A 274 -13.82 -16.59 1.76
N LEU A 275 -13.68 -15.96 2.94
CA LEU A 275 -12.40 -15.40 3.37
C LEU A 275 -11.42 -16.52 3.69
N LYS A 276 -10.30 -16.54 2.96
CA LYS A 276 -9.20 -17.52 3.10
C LYS A 276 -7.94 -16.87 3.68
N HIS A 277 -7.75 -15.58 3.45
CA HIS A 277 -6.58 -14.84 3.91
C HIS A 277 -6.99 -13.56 4.64
N LEU A 278 -6.53 -13.41 5.87
CA LEU A 278 -6.79 -12.25 6.72
C LEU A 278 -5.46 -11.65 7.18
N GLN A 279 -5.27 -10.35 7.00
CA GLN A 279 -4.19 -9.59 7.60
C GLN A 279 -4.77 -8.59 8.60
N LEU A 280 -4.28 -8.60 9.83
CA LEU A 280 -4.67 -7.67 10.90
C LEU A 280 -3.44 -6.96 11.45
N ALA A 281 -3.53 -5.66 11.67
CA ALA A 281 -2.50 -4.93 12.41
C ALA A 281 -2.52 -5.30 13.90
N VAL A 282 -1.33 -5.46 14.48
CA VAL A 282 -1.11 -5.56 15.92
C VAL A 282 -0.36 -4.32 16.37
N LEU A 283 -1.04 -3.49 17.17
CA LEU A 283 -0.52 -2.24 17.70
C LEU A 283 -0.20 -2.41 19.19
N GLU A 284 0.84 -1.72 19.67
CA GLU A 284 1.18 -1.74 21.09
C GLU A 284 0.13 -1.07 21.97
N THR A 285 -0.63 -0.13 21.42
CA THR A 285 -1.64 0.68 22.12
C THR A 285 -3.07 0.10 22.04
N ASP A 286 -3.26 -1.06 21.38
CA ASP A 286 -4.59 -1.61 21.13
C ASP A 286 -5.01 -2.66 22.17
N ALA A 287 -5.63 -2.19 23.25
CA ALA A 287 -6.17 -3.03 24.33
C ALA A 287 -7.21 -4.06 23.84
N TYR A 288 -7.87 -3.81 22.71
CA TYR A 288 -8.96 -4.64 22.18
C TYR A 288 -8.54 -5.58 21.04
N GLY A 289 -7.25 -5.61 20.68
CA GLY A 289 -6.84 -6.34 19.48
C GLY A 289 -7.06 -7.86 19.54
N LEU A 290 -7.03 -8.49 20.72
CA LEU A 290 -7.43 -9.90 20.89
C LEU A 290 -8.93 -10.12 20.64
N GLN A 291 -9.77 -9.19 21.07
CA GLN A 291 -11.21 -9.25 20.79
C GLN A 291 -11.47 -9.09 19.29
N LYS A 292 -10.69 -8.24 18.59
CA LYS A 292 -10.79 -8.06 17.12
C LYS A 292 -10.46 -9.37 16.44
N LEU A 293 -9.33 -9.96 16.80
CA LEU A 293 -8.92 -11.27 16.29
C LEU A 293 -10.00 -12.33 16.49
N SER A 294 -10.51 -12.48 17.72
CA SER A 294 -11.59 -13.42 18.03
C SER A 294 -12.82 -13.22 17.14
N SER A 295 -13.28 -11.98 16.97
CA SER A 295 -14.45 -11.67 16.15
C SER A 295 -14.23 -12.04 14.68
N PHE A 296 -13.06 -11.74 14.12
CA PHE A 296 -12.75 -12.12 12.74
C PHE A 296 -12.64 -13.64 12.55
N LEU A 297 -12.06 -14.36 13.50
CA LEU A 297 -12.01 -15.82 13.46
C LEU A 297 -13.43 -16.41 13.45
N LYS A 298 -14.34 -15.89 14.28
CA LYS A 298 -15.76 -16.33 14.30
C LYS A 298 -16.50 -16.01 13.01
N ALA A 299 -16.21 -14.86 12.40
CA ALA A 299 -16.85 -14.44 11.16
C ALA A 299 -16.33 -15.19 9.91
N SER A 300 -15.15 -15.83 9.98
CA SER A 300 -14.41 -16.31 8.79
C SER A 300 -14.14 -17.81 8.85
N PRO A 301 -15.18 -18.68 8.75
CA PRO A 301 -15.04 -20.12 9.02
C PRO A 301 -14.08 -20.86 8.08
N HIS A 302 -13.80 -20.33 6.89
CA HIS A 302 -12.89 -20.91 5.90
C HIS A 302 -11.51 -20.25 5.88
N LEU A 303 -11.18 -19.44 6.89
CA LEU A 303 -9.89 -18.77 6.98
C LEU A 303 -8.76 -19.78 7.05
N GLN A 304 -7.76 -19.66 6.17
CA GLN A 304 -6.62 -20.58 6.08
C GLN A 304 -5.31 -19.95 6.51
N ILE A 305 -5.16 -18.65 6.25
CA ILE A 305 -3.94 -17.88 6.53
C ILE A 305 -4.30 -16.61 7.29
N LEU A 306 -3.67 -16.41 8.44
CA LEU A 306 -3.73 -15.19 9.23
C LEU A 306 -2.37 -14.50 9.24
N VAL A 307 -2.32 -13.21 8.94
CA VAL A 307 -1.13 -12.37 9.04
C VAL A 307 -1.34 -11.33 10.15
N LEU A 308 -0.54 -11.42 11.20
CA LEU A 308 -0.43 -10.43 12.24
C LEU A 308 0.67 -9.43 11.86
N GLN A 309 0.27 -8.28 11.32
CA GLN A 309 1.17 -7.22 10.90
C GLN A 309 1.51 -6.34 12.11
N CYS A 310 2.73 -6.48 12.62
CA CYS A 310 3.22 -5.69 13.73
C CYS A 310 3.52 -4.25 13.27
N ILE A 311 2.90 -3.28 13.92
CA ILE A 311 3.11 -1.86 13.64
C ILE A 311 3.51 -1.20 14.96
N PHE A 312 4.78 -0.81 15.06
CA PHE A 312 5.37 -0.24 16.28
C PHE A 312 6.05 1.10 15.96
N SER A 313 5.71 2.12 16.73
CA SER A 313 6.48 3.37 16.76
C SER A 313 7.77 3.17 17.58
N SER A 314 8.87 3.81 17.18
CA SER A 314 10.08 3.88 18.00
C SER A 314 9.96 4.88 19.15
N THR A 315 8.95 5.75 19.14
CA THR A 315 8.82 6.90 20.04
C THR A 315 7.70 6.77 21.06
N GLU A 316 6.84 5.77 20.95
CA GLU A 316 5.72 5.60 21.88
C GLU A 316 6.13 4.68 23.04
N PRO A 317 5.86 5.07 24.30
CA PRO A 317 6.10 4.19 25.43
C PRO A 317 5.20 2.94 25.32
N PRO A 318 5.70 1.75 25.69
CA PRO A 318 4.90 0.54 25.67
C PRO A 318 3.68 0.72 26.58
N PHE A 319 2.51 0.34 26.08
CA PHE A 319 1.28 0.30 26.86
C PHE A 319 1.45 -0.68 28.05
N GLU A 320 1.17 -0.21 29.27
CA GLU A 320 1.33 -1.01 30.50
C GLU A 320 0.06 -1.78 30.89
N GLU A 321 -1.07 -1.50 30.24
CA GLU A 321 -2.35 -2.13 30.54
C GLU A 321 -2.49 -3.52 29.91
N GLN A 322 -3.22 -4.40 30.60
CA GLN A 322 -3.44 -5.78 30.17
C GLN A 322 -4.39 -5.82 28.96
N LEU A 323 -4.04 -6.65 27.96
CA LEU A 323 -4.94 -6.93 26.84
C LEU A 323 -6.29 -7.44 27.36
N GLY A 324 -7.38 -6.92 26.78
CA GLY A 324 -8.72 -7.37 27.10
C GLY A 324 -8.89 -8.87 26.86
N GLN A 325 -9.73 -9.53 27.68
CA GLN A 325 -10.06 -10.94 27.47
C GLN A 325 -10.84 -11.09 26.17
N ALA A 326 -10.45 -12.07 25.35
CA ALA A 326 -11.18 -12.50 24.18
C ALA A 326 -12.04 -13.73 24.52
N GLY A 327 -13.23 -13.82 23.91
CA GLY A 327 -14.07 -15.00 24.08
C GLY A 327 -13.45 -16.22 23.40
N GLU A 328 -13.80 -17.41 23.88
CA GLU A 328 -13.40 -18.67 23.24
C GLU A 328 -13.90 -18.73 21.78
N CYS A 329 -13.08 -19.33 20.92
CA CYS A 329 -13.37 -19.65 19.54
C CYS A 329 -12.74 -21.01 19.22
N LYS A 330 -13.39 -21.86 18.44
CA LYS A 330 -12.78 -23.10 17.93
C LYS A 330 -12.71 -23.01 16.42
N HIS A 331 -11.55 -22.59 15.92
CA HIS A 331 -11.33 -22.44 14.49
C HIS A 331 -10.72 -23.71 13.89
N HIS A 332 -11.31 -24.21 12.81
CA HIS A 332 -11.00 -25.53 12.25
C HIS A 332 -10.25 -25.53 10.92
N ASN A 333 -10.11 -24.37 10.26
CA ASN A 333 -9.51 -24.28 8.93
C ASN A 333 -8.25 -23.42 8.86
N LEU A 334 -7.89 -22.73 9.95
CA LEU A 334 -6.73 -21.82 9.99
C LEU A 334 -5.48 -22.67 10.19
N LYS A 335 -4.61 -22.68 9.18
CA LYS A 335 -3.43 -23.54 9.12
C LYS A 335 -2.13 -22.79 9.35
N VAL A 336 -2.05 -21.56 8.86
CA VAL A 336 -0.82 -20.77 8.89
C VAL A 336 -1.05 -19.42 9.53
N VAL A 337 -0.24 -19.10 10.54
CA VAL A 337 -0.15 -17.77 11.13
C VAL A 337 1.19 -17.16 10.78
N GLN A 338 1.19 -15.94 10.24
CA GLN A 338 2.41 -15.19 9.96
C GLN A 338 2.47 -13.96 10.86
N VAL A 339 3.56 -13.79 11.59
CA VAL A 339 3.83 -12.58 12.38
C VAL A 339 4.85 -11.75 11.62
N VAL A 340 4.42 -10.66 11.00
CA VAL A 340 5.26 -9.80 10.14
C VAL A 340 5.65 -8.53 10.89
N GLY A 341 6.88 -8.06 10.75
CA GLY A 341 7.40 -6.88 11.47
C GLY A 341 7.78 -7.15 12.92
N TYR A 342 8.05 -8.41 13.28
CA TYR A 342 8.36 -8.80 14.66
C TYR A 342 9.59 -8.06 15.22
N ARG A 343 9.49 -7.53 16.44
CA ARG A 343 10.55 -6.76 17.12
C ARG A 343 10.76 -7.17 18.58
N ALA A 344 10.55 -8.45 18.90
CA ALA A 344 10.70 -8.97 20.27
C ALA A 344 9.84 -8.23 21.33
N ARG A 345 8.72 -7.63 20.91
CA ARG A 345 7.79 -6.92 21.79
C ARG A 345 6.90 -7.92 22.53
N LYS A 346 6.51 -7.58 23.77
CA LYS A 346 5.68 -8.42 24.63
C LYS A 346 4.27 -8.65 24.07
N THR A 347 3.79 -7.76 23.21
CA THR A 347 2.42 -7.72 22.70
C THR A 347 2.05 -8.90 21.81
N ILE A 348 3.02 -9.57 21.20
CA ILE A 348 2.75 -10.69 20.28
C ILE A 348 2.49 -12.01 20.99
N ALA A 349 3.13 -12.25 22.13
CA ALA A 349 2.99 -13.54 22.83
C ALA A 349 1.52 -13.85 23.21
N PRO A 350 0.72 -12.90 23.71
CA PRO A 350 -0.71 -13.14 23.96
C PRO A 350 -1.53 -13.56 22.73
N TYR A 351 -1.24 -13.00 21.55
CA TYR A 351 -1.93 -13.39 20.31
C TYR A 351 -1.57 -14.81 19.89
N VAL A 352 -0.28 -15.14 19.98
CA VAL A 352 0.21 -16.48 19.65
C VAL A 352 -0.40 -17.52 20.60
N ASN A 353 -0.41 -17.26 21.91
CA ASN A 353 -1.01 -18.16 22.90
C ASN A 353 -2.51 -18.34 22.66
N TYR A 354 -3.25 -17.24 22.44
CA TYR A 354 -4.67 -17.31 22.12
C TYR A 354 -4.93 -18.18 20.88
N LEU A 355 -4.13 -18.03 19.82
CA LEU A 355 -4.26 -18.84 18.60
C LEU A 355 -3.94 -20.31 18.84
N ILE A 356 -2.92 -20.63 19.64
CA ILE A 356 -2.59 -22.03 20.00
C ILE A 356 -3.75 -22.69 20.76
N GLU A 357 -4.42 -21.94 21.65
CA GLU A 357 -5.52 -22.46 22.46
C GLU A 357 -6.84 -22.59 21.67
N ASN A 358 -7.08 -21.72 20.68
CA ASN A 358 -8.38 -21.58 20.02
C ASN A 358 -8.41 -22.11 18.56
N VAL A 359 -7.25 -22.41 17.96
CA VAL A 359 -7.15 -22.89 16.58
C VAL A 359 -6.69 -24.35 16.56
N LEU A 360 -7.62 -25.25 16.20
CA LEU A 360 -7.38 -26.69 16.26
C LEU A 360 -6.60 -27.24 15.06
N SER A 361 -6.60 -26.51 13.96
CA SER A 361 -5.97 -26.89 12.69
C SER A 361 -4.63 -26.20 12.45
N LEU A 362 -4.07 -25.52 13.45
CA LEU A 362 -2.87 -24.71 13.27
C LEU A 362 -1.66 -25.62 13.00
N GLU A 363 -1.11 -25.53 11.79
CA GLU A 363 0.02 -26.34 11.33
C GLU A 363 1.34 -25.58 11.47
N LYS A 364 1.34 -24.26 11.21
CA LYS A 364 2.56 -23.47 11.08
C LYS A 364 2.43 -22.04 11.62
N ILE A 365 3.47 -21.59 12.31
CA ILE A 365 3.70 -20.19 12.69
C ILE A 365 5.00 -19.71 12.03
N VAL A 366 4.89 -18.66 11.21
CA VAL A 366 6.01 -18.03 10.52
C VAL A 366 6.28 -16.67 11.15
N ILE A 367 7.52 -16.43 11.59
CA ILE A 367 7.93 -15.14 12.14
C ILE A 367 8.80 -14.43 11.10
N ASP A 368 8.35 -13.29 10.63
CA ASP A 368 9.09 -12.43 9.70
C ASP A 368 9.39 -11.10 10.39
N PRO A 369 10.64 -10.83 10.77
CA PRO A 369 10.99 -9.55 11.36
C PRO A 369 10.84 -8.38 10.39
N ARG A 370 10.79 -8.60 9.08
CA ARG A 370 10.84 -7.49 8.12
C ARG A 370 9.57 -6.66 8.15
N ARG A 371 9.71 -5.33 8.12
CA ARG A 371 8.58 -4.41 7.94
C ARG A 371 8.36 -4.21 6.44
N ARG A 372 7.13 -4.44 5.95
CA ARG A 372 6.80 -4.31 4.53
C ARG A 372 6.35 -2.90 4.13
N GLU A 373 5.98 -2.07 5.10
CA GLU A 373 5.28 -0.80 4.87
C GLU A 373 6.20 0.42 4.68
N PHE A 374 7.51 0.31 4.95
CA PHE A 374 8.41 1.47 5.05
C PHE A 374 9.43 1.62 3.93
N HIS A 375 9.42 0.75 2.91
CA HIS A 375 10.43 0.80 1.85
C HIS A 375 9.78 1.24 0.52
N ASN A 376 10.12 2.46 0.09
CA ASN A 376 10.03 2.84 -1.31
C ASN A 376 11.01 1.96 -2.10
N THR A 377 10.64 1.59 -3.32
CA THR A 377 11.50 0.77 -4.18
C THR A 377 12.83 1.50 -4.44
N GLY A 378 13.95 0.90 -4.02
CA GLY A 378 15.30 1.44 -4.23
C GLY A 378 15.98 2.06 -3.00
N MET A 379 15.33 2.13 -1.83
CA MET A 379 16.00 2.50 -0.57
C MET A 379 16.36 1.28 0.28
N ASP A 380 17.66 1.12 0.56
CA ASP A 380 18.17 0.09 1.47
C ASP A 380 17.66 0.30 2.90
N LYS A 381 17.63 -0.79 3.67
CA LYS A 381 17.39 -0.75 5.10
C LYS A 381 18.52 -0.02 5.83
N ARG A 382 18.17 0.69 6.90
CA ARG A 382 19.18 1.25 7.81
C ARG A 382 19.94 0.11 8.50
N ILE A 383 21.22 0.30 8.79
CA ILE A 383 22.04 -0.67 9.55
C ILE A 383 21.36 -1.02 10.88
N GLU A 384 20.79 -0.02 11.57
CA GLU A 384 20.03 -0.20 12.80
C GLU A 384 18.83 -1.14 12.62
N GLU A 385 18.12 -1.01 11.50
CA GLU A 385 16.95 -1.85 11.19
C GLU A 385 17.37 -3.30 10.90
N VAL A 386 18.47 -3.51 10.18
CA VAL A 386 19.04 -4.85 9.95
C VAL A 386 19.44 -5.50 11.28
N GLU A 387 20.04 -4.73 12.18
CA GLU A 387 20.43 -5.19 13.51
C GLU A 387 19.20 -5.49 14.40
N GLU A 388 18.15 -4.67 14.34
CA GLU A 388 16.88 -4.95 15.00
C GLU A 388 16.23 -6.23 14.48
N GLU A 389 16.25 -6.44 13.17
CA GLU A 389 15.74 -7.67 12.55
C GLU A 389 16.51 -8.89 13.02
N ARG A 390 17.85 -8.82 13.10
CA ARG A 390 18.70 -9.88 13.66
C ARG A 390 18.32 -10.20 15.11
N LYS A 391 18.28 -9.20 15.99
CA LYS A 391 17.88 -9.39 17.40
C LYS A 391 16.48 -9.98 17.53
N ALA A 392 15.56 -9.57 16.66
CA ALA A 392 14.20 -10.09 16.64
C ALA A 392 14.14 -11.57 16.20
N ARG A 393 14.97 -11.98 15.22
CA ARG A 393 15.13 -13.40 14.84
C ARG A 393 15.62 -14.23 16.01
N ASP A 394 16.68 -13.77 16.67
CA ASP A 394 17.26 -14.49 17.80
C ASP A 394 16.24 -14.65 18.94
N HIS A 395 15.54 -13.57 19.28
CA HIS A 395 14.49 -13.61 20.30
C HIS A 395 13.35 -14.57 19.92
N ALA A 396 12.87 -14.51 18.67
CA ALA A 396 11.82 -15.40 18.16
C ALA A 396 12.19 -16.87 18.34
N MET A 397 13.41 -17.25 17.97
CA MET A 397 13.87 -18.64 17.99
C MET A 397 14.21 -19.14 19.40
N HIS A 398 14.64 -18.26 20.31
CA HIS A 398 15.04 -18.67 21.67
C HIS A 398 13.92 -18.54 22.72
N GLN A 399 12.93 -17.69 22.49
CA GLN A 399 11.86 -17.41 23.45
C GLN A 399 10.49 -17.81 22.90
N LEU A 400 10.05 -17.22 21.78
CA LEU A 400 8.69 -17.45 21.27
C LEU A 400 8.50 -18.89 20.81
N LYS A 401 9.48 -19.46 20.11
CA LYS A 401 9.44 -20.87 19.66
C LYS A 401 9.31 -21.87 20.81
N LYS A 402 9.84 -21.58 22.01
CA LYS A 402 9.71 -22.46 23.19
C LYS A 402 8.30 -22.51 23.76
N GLN A 403 7.47 -21.51 23.45
CA GLN A 403 6.07 -21.44 23.88
C GLN A 403 5.14 -22.18 22.90
N VAL A 404 5.62 -22.46 21.68
CA VAL A 404 4.85 -23.16 20.65
C VAL A 404 4.95 -24.67 20.86
N PRO A 405 3.82 -25.41 20.92
CA PRO A 405 3.82 -26.86 20.99
C PRO A 405 4.60 -27.51 19.84
N SER A 406 5.25 -28.64 20.10
CA SER A 406 6.04 -29.36 19.08
C SER A 406 5.23 -29.87 17.89
N THR A 407 3.90 -29.93 18.02
CA THR A 407 2.97 -30.28 16.95
C THR A 407 2.79 -29.17 15.90
N ILE A 408 3.23 -27.94 16.20
CA ILE A 408 3.10 -26.78 15.32
C ILE A 408 4.49 -26.38 14.82
N GLU A 409 4.67 -26.29 13.50
CA GLU A 409 5.93 -25.86 12.91
C GLU A 409 6.17 -24.38 13.17
N CYS A 410 7.20 -24.03 13.94
CA CYS A 410 7.60 -22.64 14.17
C CYS A 410 8.93 -22.31 13.48
N VAL A 411 8.86 -21.41 12.49
CA VAL A 411 9.99 -20.96 11.67
C VAL A 411 10.14 -19.45 11.71
N CYS A 412 11.36 -18.97 11.50
CA CYS A 412 11.66 -17.56 11.31
C CYS A 412 12.27 -17.36 9.92
N ASN A 413 11.80 -16.38 9.15
CA ASN A 413 12.33 -16.09 7.83
C ASN A 413 13.75 -15.53 7.95
N TYR A 414 14.71 -16.25 7.37
CA TYR A 414 16.08 -15.78 7.13
C TYR A 414 16.16 -15.37 5.67
N VAL A 415 16.07 -14.07 5.40
CA VAL A 415 16.64 -13.54 4.17
C VAL A 415 17.73 -12.61 4.63
N ASP A 416 18.92 -13.17 4.84
CA ASP A 416 20.12 -12.37 4.96
C ASP A 416 20.35 -11.76 3.58
N VAL A 417 20.31 -10.42 3.53
CA VAL A 417 20.79 -9.68 2.37
C VAL A 417 22.31 -9.80 2.44
N GLU A 418 22.88 -10.72 1.68
CA GLU A 418 24.32 -10.72 1.39
C GLU A 418 24.70 -9.50 0.55
#